data_AF-A0AAD9TKX6-F1
#
_entry.id   AF-A0AAD9TKX6-F1
#
_cell.length_a   1.000
_cell.length_b   1.000
_cell.length_c   1.000
_cell.angle_alpha   90.00
_cell.angle_beta   90.00
_cell.angle_gamma   90.00
#
_symmetry.space_group_name_H-M   'P 1'
#
loop_
_entity.id
_entity.type
_entity.pdbx_description
1 polymer ?
#
loop_
_entity_poly.entity_id
_entity_poly.type
_entity_poly.pdbx_seq_one_letter_code
_entity_poly.pdbx_strand_id
1 'polypeptide(L)'
;MVNAIVLDDNWRWPAAMSIDLAEIRSRMPSYNPNSTLDDRILWLPSSNGIYLASSAMEYLRTPHPLVSWYKIVWFPQNIPRMGFILWLAIKGFALYKSDQRQVIAESEMSSPGLLFVQRVGM
;
A
#
# COMPACT_ATOMS: atom_id res chain seq x y z
N MET A 1 -9.66 26.36 -21.04
CA MET A 1 -10.54 25.17 -21.19
C MET A 1 -11.15 24.68 -19.85
N VAL A 2 -11.28 25.52 -18.81
CA VAL A 2 -11.93 25.16 -17.52
C VAL A 2 -13.38 25.68 -17.42
N ASN A 3 -13.77 26.65 -18.26
CA ASN A 3 -15.12 27.23 -18.35
C ASN A 3 -16.25 26.27 -18.79
N ALA A 4 -15.98 24.97 -18.94
CA ALA A 4 -16.97 24.00 -19.42
C ALA A 4 -17.69 23.23 -18.29
N ILE A 5 -17.18 23.29 -17.05
CA ILE A 5 -17.62 22.40 -15.95
C ILE A 5 -18.32 23.18 -14.82
N VAL A 6 -18.18 24.52 -14.79
CA VAL A 6 -18.86 25.40 -13.84
C VAL A 6 -19.66 26.43 -14.62
N LEU A 7 -20.96 26.52 -14.37
CA LEU A 7 -21.87 27.48 -14.99
C LEU A 7 -22.78 28.05 -13.89
N ASP A 8 -22.92 29.37 -13.83
CA ASP A 8 -23.83 30.08 -12.91
C ASP A 8 -23.71 29.61 -11.45
N ASP A 9 -22.48 29.60 -10.93
CA ASP A 9 -22.15 29.13 -9.59
C ASP A 9 -22.68 27.73 -9.26
N ASN A 10 -22.71 26.85 -10.25
CA ASN A 10 -23.09 25.45 -10.06
C ASN A 10 -22.20 24.49 -10.85
N TRP A 11 -22.03 23.30 -10.27
CA TRP A 11 -21.33 22.20 -10.95
C TRP A 11 -22.16 21.69 -12.13
N ARG A 12 -21.60 21.83 -13.34
CA ARG A 12 -22.14 21.24 -14.56
C ARG A 12 -21.49 19.88 -14.80
N TRP A 13 -21.89 18.90 -13.99
CA TRP A 13 -21.46 17.51 -14.15
C TRP A 13 -21.91 16.97 -15.52
N PRO A 14 -21.04 16.32 -16.30
CA PRO A 14 -21.50 15.55 -17.45
C PRO A 14 -22.47 14.47 -16.98
N ALA A 15 -23.36 14.01 -17.87
CA ALA A 15 -24.25 12.90 -17.56
C ALA A 15 -23.39 11.73 -17.03
N ALA A 16 -23.70 11.25 -15.82
CA ALA A 16 -22.90 10.21 -15.19
C ALA A 16 -23.06 8.93 -16.01
N MET A 17 -22.00 8.57 -16.74
CA MET A 17 -22.00 7.40 -17.64
C MET A 17 -21.76 6.09 -16.88
N SER A 18 -21.40 6.15 -15.59
CA SER A 18 -21.17 5.00 -14.73
C SER A 18 -21.72 5.20 -13.32
N ILE A 19 -21.91 4.10 -12.59
CA ILE A 19 -22.33 4.11 -11.18
C ILE A 19 -21.33 4.87 -10.31
N ASP A 20 -20.03 4.71 -10.57
CA ASP A 20 -18.96 5.36 -9.78
C ASP A 20 -19.03 6.89 -9.91
N LEU A 21 -19.31 7.38 -11.13
CA LEU A 21 -19.47 8.81 -11.36
C LEU A 21 -20.73 9.37 -10.70
N ALA A 22 -21.81 8.58 -10.64
CA ALA A 22 -23.02 8.96 -9.94
C ALA A 22 -22.79 9.02 -8.41
N GLU A 23 -22.04 8.05 -7.87
CA GLU A 23 -21.66 8.02 -6.46
C GLU A 23 -20.77 9.22 -6.10
N ILE A 24 -19.73 9.50 -6.89
CA ILE A 24 -18.87 10.68 -6.70
C ILE A 24 -19.72 11.96 -6.72
N ARG A 25 -20.60 12.12 -7.70
CA ARG A 25 -21.51 13.27 -7.80
C ARG A 25 -22.38 13.42 -6.55
N SER A 26 -22.89 12.31 -6.00
CA SER A 26 -23.75 12.35 -4.80
C SER A 26 -23.02 12.82 -3.53
N ARG A 27 -21.71 12.60 -3.47
CA ARG A 27 -20.87 12.94 -2.31
C ARG A 27 -20.22 14.31 -2.42
N MET A 28 -20.29 14.95 -3.58
CA MET A 28 -19.67 16.26 -3.80
C MET A 28 -20.47 17.37 -3.12
N PRO A 29 -19.81 18.29 -2.40
CA PRO A 29 -20.47 19.42 -1.79
C PRO A 29 -21.01 20.40 -2.85
N SER A 30 -22.02 21.18 -2.47
CA SER A 30 -22.52 22.29 -3.29
C SER A 30 -21.40 23.28 -3.59
N TYR A 31 -21.31 23.73 -4.85
CA TYR A 31 -20.38 24.78 -5.24
C TYR A 31 -20.83 26.10 -4.60
N ASN A 32 -20.01 26.65 -3.71
CA ASN A 32 -20.23 27.96 -3.08
C ASN A 32 -18.89 28.70 -3.00
N PRO A 33 -18.37 29.19 -4.14
CA PRO A 33 -17.09 29.90 -4.16
C PRO A 33 -17.26 31.20 -3.38
N ASN A 34 -16.35 31.44 -2.44
CA ASN A 34 -16.31 32.74 -1.80
C ASN A 34 -15.50 33.69 -2.71
N SER A 35 -16.17 34.54 -3.48
CA SER A 35 -15.54 35.49 -4.40
C SER A 35 -14.66 36.55 -3.70
N THR A 36 -14.68 36.59 -2.36
CA THR A 36 -13.85 37.49 -1.56
C THR A 36 -12.58 36.85 -1.02
N LEU A 37 -12.42 35.53 -1.17
CA LEU A 37 -11.25 34.78 -0.73
C LEU A 37 -10.50 34.19 -1.93
N ASP A 38 -9.19 34.37 -1.94
CA ASP A 38 -8.34 33.68 -2.90
C ASP A 38 -8.18 32.21 -2.53
N ASP A 39 -8.31 31.34 -3.54
CA ASP A 39 -8.03 29.92 -3.40
C ASP A 39 -6.55 29.69 -3.06
N ARG A 40 -6.30 28.89 -2.01
CA ARG A 40 -4.95 28.48 -1.61
C ARG A 40 -4.84 26.97 -1.65
N ILE A 41 -3.82 26.49 -2.35
CA ILE A 41 -3.47 25.07 -2.37
C ILE A 41 -2.69 24.78 -1.08
N LEU A 42 -3.28 24.01 -0.18
CA LEU A 42 -2.67 23.61 1.09
C LEU A 42 -2.45 22.10 1.12
N TRP A 43 -1.24 21.69 1.48
CA TRP A 43 -0.93 20.29 1.75
C TRP A 43 -1.31 19.96 3.21
N LEU A 44 -2.56 19.51 3.42
CA LEU A 44 -3.13 19.22 4.74
C LEU A 44 -2.33 18.22 5.58
N PRO A 45 -1.67 17.20 5.00
CA PRO A 45 -0.84 16.29 5.79
C PRO A 45 0.39 16.96 6.44
N SER A 46 0.76 18.18 6.03
CA SER A 46 1.78 18.97 6.70
C SER A 46 1.16 20.06 7.55
N SER A 47 1.63 20.23 8.79
CA SER A 47 1.14 21.24 9.74
C SER A 47 1.31 22.68 9.26
N ASN A 48 2.26 22.93 8.38
CA ASN A 48 2.53 24.24 7.78
C ASN A 48 1.83 24.45 6.41
N GLY A 49 1.09 23.46 5.91
CA GLY A 49 0.43 23.51 4.61
C GLY A 49 1.38 23.49 3.40
N ILE A 50 2.69 23.36 3.63
CA ILE A 50 3.72 23.35 2.58
C ILE A 50 3.81 21.94 1.99
N TYR A 51 3.74 21.87 0.65
CA TYR A 51 3.95 20.63 -0.06
C TYR A 51 5.43 20.25 -0.06
N LEU A 52 5.72 19.04 0.39
CA LEU A 52 7.03 18.40 0.30
C LEU A 52 6.83 16.98 -0.25
N ALA A 53 7.64 16.61 -1.25
CA ALA A 53 7.58 15.27 -1.83
C ALA A 53 7.81 14.17 -0.77
N SER A 54 8.66 14.42 0.23
CA SER A 54 8.87 13.52 1.36
C SER A 54 7.60 13.32 2.20
N SER A 55 6.91 14.41 2.55
CA SER A 55 5.66 14.37 3.31
C SER A 55 4.54 13.66 2.52
N ALA A 56 4.44 13.91 1.22
CA ALA A 56 3.53 13.19 0.35
C ALA A 56 3.82 11.69 0.30
N MET A 57 5.10 11.32 0.15
CA MET A 57 5.49 9.91 0.11
C MET A 57 5.27 9.20 1.45
N GLU A 58 5.48 9.90 2.56
CA GLU A 58 5.22 9.37 3.91
C GLU A 58 3.73 9.16 4.15
N TYR A 59 2.90 10.12 3.75
CA TYR A 59 1.44 10.01 3.83
C TYR A 59 0.88 8.86 2.97
N LEU A 60 1.42 8.67 1.76
CA LEU A 60 0.99 7.59 0.86
C LEU A 60 1.51 6.22 1.27
N ARG A 61 2.62 6.15 2.00
CA ARG A 61 3.25 4.88 2.37
C ARG A 61 2.49 4.26 3.54
N THR A 62 1.92 3.08 3.31
CA THR A 62 1.49 2.23 4.43
C THR A 62 2.72 1.82 5.25
N PRO A 63 2.76 2.06 6.57
CA PRO A 63 3.87 1.63 7.40
C PRO A 63 3.93 0.11 7.39
N HIS A 64 5.08 -0.44 7.01
CA HIS A 64 5.36 -1.87 7.08
C HIS A 64 6.31 -2.13 8.24
N PRO A 65 6.16 -3.27 8.95
CA PRO A 65 7.09 -3.62 10.01
C PRO A 65 8.51 -3.73 9.46
N LEU A 66 9.47 -3.20 10.22
CA LEU A 66 10.89 -3.30 9.90
C LEU A 66 11.31 -4.78 9.92
N VAL A 67 11.64 -5.31 8.74
CA VAL A 67 12.12 -6.68 8.57
C VAL A 67 13.60 -6.77 8.95
N SER A 68 14.00 -7.71 9.80
CA SER A 68 15.37 -7.80 10.33
C SER A 68 16.49 -7.79 9.27
N TRP A 69 16.23 -8.29 8.07
CA TRP A 69 17.18 -8.36 6.96
C TRP A 69 17.34 -7.05 6.17
N TYR A 70 16.55 -6.00 6.43
CA TYR A 70 16.57 -4.77 5.61
C TYR A 70 17.95 -4.09 5.57
N LYS A 71 18.70 -4.13 6.68
CA LYS A 71 20.04 -3.54 6.77
C LYS A 71 21.07 -4.22 5.87
N ILE A 72 20.88 -5.52 5.61
CA ILE A 72 21.75 -6.30 4.72
C ILE A 72 21.51 -5.88 3.27
N VAL A 73 20.27 -5.57 2.92
CA VAL A 73 19.88 -5.19 1.56
C VAL A 73 20.14 -3.71 1.28
N TRP A 74 20.00 -2.81 2.24
CA TRP A 74 20.04 -1.36 2.01
C TRP A 74 21.06 -0.65 2.91
N PHE A 75 22.34 -1.04 2.83
CA PHE A 75 23.43 -0.36 3.53
C PHE A 75 24.00 0.84 2.73
N PRO A 76 24.66 1.82 3.39
CA PRO A 76 25.05 3.09 2.76
C PRO A 76 26.00 2.99 1.55
N GLN A 77 26.74 1.89 1.43
CA GLN A 77 27.68 1.63 0.33
C GLN A 77 27.16 0.57 -0.66
N ASN A 78 25.85 0.29 -0.64
CA ASN A 78 25.31 -0.74 -1.51
C ASN A 78 25.20 -0.25 -2.97
N ILE A 79 25.55 -1.13 -3.90
CA ILE A 79 25.25 -0.96 -5.32
C ILE A 79 23.77 -1.31 -5.51
N PRO A 80 22.90 -0.38 -5.96
CA PRO A 80 21.45 -0.61 -6.04
C PRO A 80 21.05 -1.90 -6.78
N ARG A 81 21.79 -2.25 -7.84
CA ARG A 81 21.60 -3.50 -8.60
C ARG A 81 21.80 -4.74 -7.72
N MET A 82 22.85 -4.76 -6.90
CA MET A 82 23.18 -5.89 -6.03
C MET A 82 22.18 -6.00 -4.87
N GLY A 83 21.77 -4.87 -4.29
CA GLY A 83 20.67 -4.82 -3.33
C GLY A 83 19.38 -5.40 -3.88
N PHE A 84 19.03 -5.05 -5.11
CA PHE A 84 17.82 -5.57 -5.75
C PHE A 84 17.87 -7.09 -5.97
N ILE A 85 19.00 -7.62 -6.46
CA ILE A 85 19.17 -9.08 -6.63
C ILE A 85 19.09 -9.79 -5.28
N LEU A 86 19.75 -9.27 -4.25
CA LEU A 86 19.73 -9.84 -2.91
C LEU A 86 18.32 -9.81 -2.30
N TRP A 87 17.59 -8.71 -2.49
CA TRP A 87 16.19 -8.59 -2.08
C TRP A 87 15.30 -9.65 -2.72
N LEU A 88 15.44 -9.87 -4.03
CA LEU A 88 14.72 -10.92 -4.74
C LEU A 88 15.08 -12.31 -4.24
N ALA A 89 16.35 -12.59 -3.98
CA ALA A 89 16.80 -13.87 -3.43
C ALA A 89 16.18 -14.14 -2.04
N ILE A 90 16.17 -13.14 -1.15
CA ILE A 90 15.56 -13.26 0.18
C ILE A 90 14.05 -13.48 0.08
N LYS A 91 13.37 -12.73 -0.81
CA LYS A 91 11.93 -12.89 -1.08
C LYS A 91 11.61 -14.28 -1.61
N GLY A 92 12.36 -14.78 -2.58
CA GLY A 92 12.18 -16.11 -3.15
C GLY A 92 12.42 -17.22 -2.13
N PHE A 93 13.49 -17.10 -1.33
CA PHE A 93 13.78 -18.04 -0.25
C PHE A 93 12.67 -18.08 0.82
N ALA A 94 12.12 -16.91 1.18
CA ALA A 94 11.02 -16.83 2.13
C ALA A 94 9.76 -17.55 1.62
N LEU A 95 9.42 -17.38 0.33
CA LEU A 95 8.27 -18.03 -0.30
C LEU A 95 8.43 -19.55 -0.39
N TYR A 96 9.61 -20.04 -0.81
CA TYR A 96 9.93 -21.45 -0.82
C TYR A 96 9.81 -22.08 0.58
N LYS A 97 10.31 -21.39 1.61
CA LYS A 97 10.25 -21.88 2.98
C LYS A 97 8.82 -21.90 3.55
N SER A 98 7.95 -20.96 3.18
CA SER A 98 6.54 -21.00 3.57
C SER A 98 5.79 -22.15 2.92
N ASP A 99 6.06 -22.43 1.65
CA ASP A 99 5.43 -23.52 0.89
C ASP A 99 5.81 -24.89 1.49
N GLN A 100 7.11 -25.11 1.74
CA GLN A 100 7.58 -26.33 2.41
C GLN A 100 6.97 -26.55 3.80
N ARG A 101 6.72 -25.48 4.56
CA ARG A 101 6.07 -25.57 5.88
C ARG A 101 4.61 -26.00 5.78
N GLN A 102 3.89 -25.57 4.76
CA GLN A 102 2.50 -25.98 4.55
C GLN A 102 2.45 -27.46 4.14
N VAL A 103 3.32 -27.89 3.23
CA VAL A 103 3.40 -29.30 2.81
C VAL A 103 3.75 -30.22 3.99
N ILE A 104 4.71 -29.83 4.84
CA ILE A 104 5.06 -30.61 6.04
C ILE A 104 3.87 -30.67 7.03
N ALA A 105 3.22 -29.53 7.31
CA ALA A 105 2.05 -29.48 8.20
C ALA A 105 0.88 -30.35 7.69
N GLU A 106 0.63 -30.36 6.38
CA GLU A 106 -0.41 -31.20 5.76
C GLU A 106 -0.06 -32.69 5.85
N SER A 107 1.22 -33.06 5.68
CA SER A 107 1.69 -34.44 5.85
C SER A 107 1.62 -34.95 7.29
N GLU A 108 1.90 -34.09 8.28
CA GLU A 108 1.77 -34.43 9.70
C GLU A 108 0.30 -34.57 10.12
N MET A 109 -0.59 -33.71 9.60
CA MET A 109 -2.04 -33.83 9.80
C MET A 109 -2.64 -35.07 9.13
N SER A 110 -2.06 -35.53 8.01
CA SER A 110 -2.49 -36.75 7.31
C SER A 110 -1.97 -38.05 7.93
N SER A 111 -1.05 -38.00 8.90
CA SER A 111 -0.51 -39.20 9.56
C SER A 111 -0.45 -39.06 11.10
N PRO A 112 -1.58 -39.13 11.81
CA PRO A 112 -1.60 -38.93 13.26
C PRO A 112 -1.09 -40.14 14.08
N GLY A 113 -0.69 -41.25 13.46
CA GLY A 113 -0.73 -42.56 14.13
C GLY A 113 0.56 -43.40 14.22
N LEU A 114 1.67 -43.05 13.57
CA LEU A 114 2.75 -44.03 13.33
C LEU A 114 4.13 -43.72 13.95
N LEU A 115 4.29 -42.62 14.69
CA LEU A 115 5.61 -42.25 15.26
C LEU A 115 5.77 -42.42 16.78
N PHE A 116 4.74 -42.87 17.51
CA PHE A 116 4.84 -43.05 18.97
C PHE A 116 5.24 -44.45 19.45
N VAL A 117 5.37 -45.44 18.55
CA VAL A 117 5.70 -46.83 18.93
C VAL A 117 6.97 -47.29 18.23
N GLN A 118 8.14 -46.75 18.60
CA GLN A 118 9.39 -47.53 18.61
C GLN A 118 10.54 -46.82 19.33
N ARG A 119 10.43 -46.55 20.64
CA ARG A 119 11.64 -46.35 21.45
C ARG A 119 11.46 -46.57 22.96
N VAL A 120 10.93 -47.72 23.35
CA VAL A 120 11.18 -48.28 24.69
C VAL A 120 11.18 -49.80 24.57
N GLY A 121 12.30 -50.44 24.89
CA GLY A 121 12.39 -51.90 25.02
C GLY A 121 13.75 -52.47 24.67
N MET A 122 14.63 -52.49 25.68
CA MET A 122 15.81 -53.36 25.91
C MET A 122 16.74 -53.71 24.74
#